data_AF-A0A919P3K7-F1
#
_entry.id   AF-A0A919P3K7-F1
#
_cell.length_a   1.000
_cell.length_b   1.000
_cell.length_c   1.000
_cell.angle_alpha   90.00
_cell.angle_beta   90.00
_cell.angle_gamma   90.00
#
_symmetry.space_group_name_H-M   'P 1'
#
loop_
_entity.id
_entity.type
_entity.pdbx_description
1 polymer ?
#
loop_
_entity_poly.entity_id
_entity_poly.type
_entity_poly.pdbx_seq_one_letter_code
_entity_poly.pdbx_strand_id
1 'polypeptide(L)'
;MPTELVLLSDVAPTADTIVRAAAETHPDGSYLDYHDGLIRQVVDVDGRAVLQVYPSRPVLDPTQAAAAVVDPPASFGLWTDITIPFGDTAPGRALAEAVAAAVGGVVKDRV
;
A
#
# COMPACT_ATOMS: atom_id res chain seq x y z
N MET A 1 0.38 -1.47 -17.62
CA MET A 1 -0.42 -2.32 -16.72
C MET A 1 -0.17 -1.83 -15.31
N PRO A 2 -1.18 -1.79 -14.43
CA PRO A 2 -0.96 -1.48 -13.03
C PRO A 2 -0.11 -2.57 -12.36
N THR A 3 0.77 -2.14 -11.46
CA THR A 3 1.50 -3.06 -10.59
C THR A 3 0.66 -3.31 -9.36
N GLU A 4 0.27 -4.57 -9.15
CA GLU A 4 -0.45 -5.00 -7.96
C GLU A 4 0.53 -5.48 -6.90
N LEU A 5 0.43 -4.89 -5.71
CA LEU A 5 1.24 -5.18 -4.54
C LEU A 5 0.33 -5.50 -3.36
N VAL A 6 0.92 -6.11 -2.33
CA VAL A 6 0.22 -6.43 -1.10
C VAL A 6 1.03 -5.92 0.08
N LEU A 7 0.40 -5.17 0.96
CA LEU A 7 0.93 -4.87 2.28
C LEU A 7 0.43 -5.91 3.29
N LEU A 8 1.36 -6.65 3.88
CA LEU A 8 1.13 -7.61 4.96
C LEU A 8 1.58 -6.99 6.29
N SER A 9 0.69 -6.94 7.28
CA SER A 9 0.93 -6.26 8.57
C SER A 9 -0.01 -6.79 9.66
N ASP A 10 0.23 -6.42 10.91
CA ASP A 10 -0.73 -6.63 12.02
C ASP A 10 -1.56 -5.37 12.35
N VAL A 11 -1.18 -4.24 11.76
CA VAL A 11 -1.83 -2.93 11.98
C VAL A 11 -2.24 -2.35 10.63
N ALA A 12 -3.51 -2.01 10.47
CA ALA A 12 -4.02 -1.42 9.24
C ALA A 12 -3.42 -0.01 9.02
N PRO A 13 -2.95 0.35 7.81
CA PRO A 13 -2.59 1.73 7.51
C PRO A 13 -3.83 2.62 7.60
N THR A 14 -3.70 3.73 8.32
CA THR A 14 -4.74 4.77 8.43
C THR A 14 -4.47 5.88 7.41
N ALA A 15 -5.44 6.79 7.22
CA ALA A 15 -5.23 7.99 6.41
C ALA A 15 -4.03 8.80 6.92
N ASP A 16 -3.92 9.02 8.23
CA ASP A 16 -2.81 9.75 8.85
C ASP A 16 -1.45 9.09 8.57
N THR A 17 -1.37 7.76 8.64
CA THR A 17 -0.14 7.03 8.33
C THR A 17 0.26 7.22 6.87
N ILE A 18 -0.71 7.14 5.95
CA ILE A 18 -0.48 7.33 4.51
C ILE A 18 -0.03 8.77 4.23
N VAL A 19 -0.71 9.77 4.81
CA VAL A 19 -0.39 11.19 4.64
C VAL A 19 1.02 11.51 5.14
N ARG A 20 1.43 10.95 6.30
CA ARG A 20 2.79 11.14 6.82
C ARG A 20 3.85 10.53 5.91
N ALA A 21 3.65 9.29 5.45
CA ALA A 21 4.56 8.65 4.51
C ALA A 21 4.63 9.39 3.16
N ALA A 22 3.50 9.93 2.69
CA ALA A 22 3.44 10.76 1.50
C ALA A 22 4.20 12.08 1.69
N ALA A 23 4.08 12.75 2.83
CA ALA A 23 4.81 13.99 3.09
C ALA A 23 6.34 13.83 3.05
N GLU A 24 6.86 12.64 3.39
CA GLU A 24 8.30 12.35 3.34
C GLU A 24 8.81 12.04 1.92
N THR A 25 7.99 11.36 1.10
CA THR A 25 8.39 10.85 -0.22
C THR A 25 7.91 11.72 -1.39
N HIS A 26 6.80 12.42 -1.20
CA HIS A 26 6.07 13.23 -2.18
C HIS A 26 5.53 14.50 -1.49
N PRO A 27 6.41 15.40 -1.00
CA PRO A 27 6.02 16.55 -0.18
C PRO A 27 5.05 17.53 -0.87
N ASP A 28 5.12 17.63 -2.20
CA ASP A 28 4.24 18.45 -3.02
C ASP A 28 3.04 17.66 -3.61
N GLY A 29 2.90 16.40 -3.21
CA GLY A 29 1.79 15.53 -3.60
C GLY A 29 0.50 15.83 -2.83
N SER A 30 -0.56 15.13 -3.19
CA SER A 30 -1.86 15.24 -2.52
C SER A 30 -2.41 13.88 -2.16
N TYR A 31 -3.06 13.82 -1.00
CA TYR A 31 -3.87 12.67 -0.57
C TYR A 31 -5.32 12.90 -0.94
N LEU A 32 -5.93 11.90 -1.59
CA LEU A 32 -7.32 11.89 -2.03
C LEU A 32 -8.01 10.69 -1.41
N ASP A 33 -9.20 10.94 -0.85
CA ASP A 33 -10.04 9.91 -0.26
C ASP A 33 -11.34 9.79 -1.06
N TYR A 34 -11.65 8.58 -1.49
CA TYR A 34 -12.86 8.29 -2.26
C TYR A 34 -13.71 7.26 -1.55
N HIS A 35 -15.03 7.46 -1.64
CA HIS A 35 -16.03 6.55 -1.11
C HIS A 35 -15.79 6.20 0.38
N ASP A 36 -15.56 7.23 1.19
CA ASP A 36 -15.37 7.10 2.64
C ASP A 36 -14.27 6.09 3.04
N GLY A 37 -13.10 6.18 2.39
CA GLY A 37 -11.91 5.39 2.68
C GLY A 37 -11.80 4.07 1.91
N LEU A 38 -12.77 3.74 1.05
CA LEU A 38 -12.69 2.53 0.22
C LEU A 38 -11.58 2.61 -0.84
N ILE A 39 -11.19 3.82 -1.25
CA ILE A 39 -10.02 4.03 -2.09
C ILE A 39 -9.29 5.25 -1.55
N ARG A 40 -8.04 5.04 -1.13
CA ARG A 40 -7.17 6.10 -0.64
C ARG A 40 -6.02 6.24 -1.62
N GLN A 41 -5.85 7.41 -2.20
CA GLN A 41 -4.92 7.63 -3.30
C GLN A 41 -3.94 8.75 -2.96
N VAL A 42 -2.68 8.54 -3.33
CA VAL A 42 -1.69 9.62 -3.37
C VAL A 42 -1.40 9.96 -4.82
N VAL A 43 -1.41 11.25 -5.13
CA VAL A 43 -1.04 11.81 -6.43
C VAL A 43 0.19 12.70 -6.30
N ASP A 44 1.02 12.77 -7.33
CA ASP A 44 2.16 13.70 -7.40
C ASP A 44 1.71 15.15 -7.68
N VAL A 45 2.69 16.05 -7.77
CA VAL A 45 2.46 17.48 -8.05
C VAL A 45 1.82 17.75 -9.42
N ASP A 46 1.99 16.82 -10.38
CA ASP A 46 1.37 16.89 -11.70
C ASP A 46 -0.04 16.26 -11.72
N GLY A 47 -0.52 15.77 -10.57
CA GLY A 47 -1.79 15.08 -10.42
C GLY A 47 -1.78 13.63 -10.93
N ARG A 48 -0.61 13.03 -11.18
CA ARG A 48 -0.50 11.63 -11.58
C ARG A 48 -0.63 10.73 -10.36
N ALA A 49 -1.40 9.65 -10.49
CA ALA A 49 -1.57 8.69 -9.43
C ALA A 49 -0.29 7.91 -9.15
N VAL A 50 0.19 8.01 -7.91
CA VAL A 50 1.42 7.36 -7.43
C VAL A 50 1.09 6.04 -6.75
N LEU A 51 0.09 6.04 -5.87
CA LEU A 51 -0.30 4.86 -5.08
C LEU A 51 -1.78 4.88 -4.77
N GLN A 52 -2.43 3.71 -4.83
CA GLN A 52 -3.75 3.50 -4.26
C GLN A 52 -3.68 2.42 -3.18
N VAL A 53 -4.37 2.67 -2.07
CA VAL A 53 -4.45 1.79 -0.90
C VAL A 53 -5.91 1.49 -0.62
N TYR A 54 -6.25 0.21 -0.59
CA TYR A 54 -7.60 -0.27 -0.33
C TYR A 54 -7.80 -0.62 1.16
N PRO A 55 -9.02 -0.93 1.62
CA PRO A 55 -9.25 -1.36 3.00
C PRO A 55 -8.51 -2.65 3.32
N SER A 56 -7.90 -2.69 4.51
CA SER A 56 -7.29 -3.90 5.05
C SER A 56 -8.35 -4.94 5.38
N ARG A 57 -8.02 -6.21 5.16
CA ARG A 57 -8.88 -7.37 5.44
C ARG A 57 -8.15 -8.35 6.35
N PRO A 58 -8.84 -8.99 7.31
CA PRO A 58 -8.22 -10.01 8.14
C PRO A 58 -7.84 -11.23 7.30
N VAL A 59 -6.67 -11.80 7.58
CA VAL A 59 -6.21 -13.06 6.98
C VAL A 59 -6.84 -14.22 7.73
N LEU A 60 -7.73 -14.95 7.06
CA LEU A 60 -8.45 -16.09 7.64
C LEU A 60 -7.72 -17.43 7.40
N ASP A 61 -6.96 -17.52 6.31
CA ASP A 61 -6.10 -18.66 5.98
C ASP A 61 -4.68 -18.16 5.69
N PRO A 62 -3.78 -18.21 6.68
CA PRO A 62 -2.39 -17.75 6.52
C PRO A 62 -1.62 -18.56 5.47
N THR A 63 -1.94 -19.84 5.27
CA THR A 63 -1.23 -20.70 4.31
C THR A 63 -1.58 -20.28 2.89
N GLN A 64 -2.86 -20.08 2.62
CA GLN A 64 -3.32 -19.59 1.33
C GLN A 64 -2.78 -18.19 1.03
N ALA A 65 -2.81 -17.29 2.02
CA ALA A 65 -2.31 -15.93 1.85
C ALA A 65 -0.81 -15.89 1.58
N ALA A 66 -0.01 -16.69 2.30
CA ALA A 66 1.43 -16.79 2.08
C ALA A 66 1.77 -17.33 0.68
N ALA A 67 0.98 -18.27 0.16
CA ALA A 67 1.17 -18.81 -1.18
C ALA A 67 0.80 -17.83 -2.32
N ALA A 68 0.07 -16.76 -2.02
CA ALA A 68 -0.37 -15.76 -2.99
C ALA A 68 0.63 -14.60 -3.19
N VAL A 69 1.75 -14.61 -2.46
CA VAL A 69 2.79 -13.57 -2.54
C VAL A 69 4.19 -14.18 -2.68
N VAL A 70 5.10 -13.41 -3.26
CA VAL A 70 6.52 -13.77 -3.34
C VAL A 70 7.17 -13.51 -1.98
N ASP A 71 7.92 -14.49 -1.46
CA ASP A 71 8.69 -14.37 -0.21
C ASP A 71 7.85 -13.86 0.99
N PRO A 72 6.82 -14.59 1.44
CA PRO A 72 5.95 -14.13 2.52
C PRO A 72 6.70 -13.98 3.85
N PRO A 73 6.35 -12.98 4.70
CA PRO A 73 6.87 -12.91 6.07
C PRO A 73 6.35 -14.08 6.92
N ALA A 74 7.03 -14.37 8.03
CA ALA A 74 6.69 -15.50 8.90
C ALA A 74 5.30 -15.38 9.57
N SER A 75 4.83 -14.16 9.80
CA SER A 75 3.53 -13.88 10.41
C SER A 75 2.96 -12.54 9.94
N PHE A 76 1.63 -12.48 9.79
CA PHE A 76 0.86 -11.28 9.45
C PHE A 76 -0.64 -11.56 9.67
N GLY A 77 -1.37 -10.61 10.24
CA GLY A 77 -2.82 -10.73 10.49
C GLY A 77 -3.71 -10.03 9.48
N LEU A 78 -3.18 -9.08 8.71
CA LEU A 78 -3.92 -8.23 7.77
C LEU A 78 -3.32 -8.28 6.37
N TRP A 79 -4.22 -8.23 5.39
CA TRP A 79 -3.95 -8.11 3.98
C TRP A 79 -4.48 -6.77 3.47
N THR A 80 -3.64 -5.95 2.87
CA THR A 80 -4.05 -4.68 2.25
C THR A 80 -3.60 -4.67 0.81
N ASP A 81 -4.56 -4.61 -0.13
CA ASP A 81 -4.21 -4.45 -1.54
C ASP A 81 -3.68 -3.03 -1.78
N ILE A 82 -2.64 -2.97 -2.60
CA ILE A 82 -2.00 -1.73 -3.01
C ILE A 82 -1.80 -1.80 -4.53
N THR A 83 -2.07 -0.71 -5.23
CA THR A 83 -1.82 -0.63 -6.67
C THR A 83 -1.01 0.60 -7.02
N ILE A 84 -0.07 0.43 -7.95
CA ILE A 84 0.64 1.51 -8.62
C ILE A 84 0.02 1.59 -10.03
N PRO A 85 -0.78 2.62 -10.34
CA PRO A 85 -1.66 2.57 -11.50
C PRO A 85 -0.93 2.47 -12.85
N PHE A 86 -0.04 3.41 -13.18
CA PHE A 86 0.65 3.44 -14.47
C PHE A 86 1.96 4.25 -14.37
N GLY A 87 2.92 3.93 -15.25
CA GLY A 87 4.15 4.70 -15.42
C GLY A 87 5.35 4.09 -14.70
N ASP A 88 6.27 4.94 -14.27
CA ASP A 88 7.40 4.52 -13.43
C ASP A 88 6.87 4.05 -12.07
N THR A 89 7.25 2.83 -11.70
CA THR A 89 6.76 2.19 -10.47
C THR A 89 7.62 2.52 -9.27
N ALA A 90 8.83 3.04 -9.46
CA ALA A 90 9.76 3.31 -8.37
C ALA A 90 9.20 4.28 -7.31
N PRO A 91 8.58 5.42 -7.67
CA PRO A 91 7.99 6.33 -6.67
C PRO A 91 6.84 5.69 -5.89
N GLY A 92 5.97 4.95 -6.59
CA GLY A 92 4.86 4.22 -5.96
C GLY A 92 5.34 3.12 -5.02
N ARG A 93 6.38 2.37 -5.40
CA ARG A 93 7.00 1.33 -4.56
C ARG A 93 7.65 1.94 -3.33
N ALA A 94 8.39 3.03 -3.48
CA ALA A 94 9.01 3.73 -2.36
C ALA A 94 7.98 4.25 -1.35
N LEU A 95 6.86 4.82 -1.83
CA LEU A 95 5.77 5.22 -0.96
C LEU A 95 5.08 4.03 -0.29
N ALA A 96 4.84 2.93 -1.02
CA ALA A 96 4.26 1.71 -0.44
C ALA A 96 5.13 1.14 0.68
N GLU A 97 6.44 1.12 0.49
CA GLU A 97 7.42 0.67 1.47
C GLU A 97 7.48 1.60 2.69
N ALA A 98 7.38 2.93 2.49
CA ALA A 98 7.28 3.89 3.59
C ALA A 98 6.01 3.69 4.43
N VAL A 99 4.86 3.47 3.78
CA VAL A 99 3.60 3.14 4.47
C VAL A 99 3.73 1.83 5.25
N ALA A 100 4.35 0.81 4.65
CA ALA A 100 4.58 -0.47 5.31
C ALA A 100 5.45 -0.32 6.55
N ALA A 101 6.58 0.40 6.44
CA ALA A 101 7.47 0.66 7.57
C ALA A 101 6.74 1.37 8.72
N ALA A 102 5.86 2.32 8.41
CA ALA A 102 5.11 3.08 9.41
C ALA A 102 4.08 2.24 10.20
N VAL A 103 3.66 1.08 9.67
CA VAL A 103 2.77 0.13 10.38
C VAL A 103 3.49 -1.16 10.83
N GLY A 104 4.81 -1.24 10.67
CA GLY A 104 5.58 -2.45 10.95
C GLY A 104 5.26 -3.63 10.01
N GLY A 105 4.77 -3.32 8.81
CA GLY A 105 4.44 -4.30 7.77
C GLY A 105 5.51 -4.44 6.70
N VAL A 106 5.21 -5.24 5.68
CA VAL A 106 6.05 -5.45 4.50
C VAL A 106 5.21 -5.41 3.22
N VAL A 107 5.78 -4.83 2.16
CA VAL A 107 5.21 -4.90 0.80
C VAL A 107 5.75 -6.15 0.10
N LYS A 108 4.85 -6.91 -0.53
CA LYS A 108 5.18 -8.08 -1.33
C LYS A 108 4.50 -8.02 -2.69
N ASP A 109 5.18 -8.57 -3.68
CA ASP A 109 4.64 -8.80 -5.01
C ASP A 109 3.70 -10.01 -4.99
N ARG A 110 2.63 -9.97 -5.78
CA ARG A 110 1.72 -11.12 -5.96
C ARG A 110 2.36 -12.16 -6.88
N VAL A 111 2.03 -13.43 -6.65
CA VAL A 111 2.41 -14.55 -7.54
C VAL A 111 1.56 -14.58 -8.80
#